data_AF-A0A8K0CV08-F1
#
_entry.id   AF-A0A8K0CV08-F1
#
_cell.length_a   1.000
_cell.length_b   1.000
_cell.length_c   1.000
_cell.angle_alpha   90.00
_cell.angle_beta   90.00
_cell.angle_gamma   90.00
#
_symmetry.space_group_name_H-M   'P 1'
#
loop_
_entity.id
_entity.type
_entity.pdbx_description
1 polymer ?
#
loop_
_entity_poly.entity_id
_entity_poly.type
_entity_poly.pdbx_seq_one_letter_code
_entity_poly.pdbx_strand_id
1 'polypeptide(L)'
;MTSALIEKLQRSRKAARAAFTRALTAFNEEIRQEEPIIEEVQATFQILEARSFELDALNTKICEVMVELTAEKEDHERIMEDEYEVAAEYTSKYLRAKIEITKLNRASQPKQTPQIYQQITAGDNADSKRRFKLPKIELKKFGGDLKDWLQFWSQFKNIHEDKSITTEDKFQYLIQAMIPNSRAADL
;
A
#
# COMPACT_ATOMS: atom_id res chain seq x y z
N MET A 1 42.37 1.16 3.49
CA MET A 1 41.45 0.10 2.98
C MET A 1 40.01 0.61 2.88
N THR A 2 39.55 1.43 3.84
CA THR A 2 38.21 2.05 3.90
C THR A 2 37.92 3.07 2.78
N SER A 3 38.90 3.89 2.37
CA SER A 3 38.74 4.86 1.26
C SER A 3 38.47 4.19 -0.12
N ALA A 4 39.12 3.06 -0.42
CA ALA A 4 38.85 2.33 -1.68
C ALA A 4 37.46 1.65 -1.67
N LEU A 5 36.96 1.28 -0.49
CA LEU A 5 35.64 0.69 -0.33
C LEU A 5 34.52 1.72 -0.57
N ILE A 6 34.64 2.92 0.01
CA ILE A 6 33.64 3.98 -0.20
C ILE A 6 33.57 4.43 -1.66
N GLU A 7 34.71 4.56 -2.36
CA GLU A 7 34.72 4.87 -3.80
C GLU A 7 34.00 3.81 -4.64
N LYS A 8 34.21 2.53 -4.31
CA LYS A 8 33.53 1.41 -4.97
C LYS A 8 32.02 1.47 -4.73
N LEU A 9 31.59 1.72 -3.49
CA LEU A 9 30.17 1.85 -3.14
C LEU A 9 29.52 3.05 -3.84
N GLN A 10 30.18 4.21 -3.87
CA GLN A 10 29.70 5.39 -4.58
C GLN A 10 29.56 5.14 -6.09
N ARG A 11 30.50 4.42 -6.70
CA ARG A 11 30.41 4.01 -8.11
C ARG A 11 29.22 3.08 -8.36
N SER A 12 29.02 2.09 -7.49
CA SER A 12 27.86 1.19 -7.55
C SER A 12 26.55 1.96 -7.40
N ARG A 13 26.48 2.89 -6.46
CA ARG A 13 25.32 3.76 -6.25
C ARG A 13 25.02 4.63 -7.47
N LYS A 14 26.03 5.18 -8.14
CA LYS A 14 25.82 5.94 -9.39
C LYS A 14 25.15 5.08 -10.47
N ALA A 15 25.58 3.83 -10.61
CA ALA A 15 24.93 2.89 -11.53
C ALA A 15 23.50 2.54 -11.10
N ALA A 16 23.27 2.30 -9.81
CA ALA A 16 21.95 2.02 -9.25
C ALA A 16 20.97 3.19 -9.42
N ARG A 17 21.41 4.44 -9.18
CA ARG A 17 20.62 5.67 -9.44
C ARG A 17 20.20 5.73 -10.91
N ALA A 18 21.12 5.46 -11.84
CA ALA A 18 20.78 5.44 -13.27
C ALA A 18 19.78 4.33 -13.62
N ALA A 19 19.91 3.14 -13.01
CA ALA A 19 18.97 2.05 -13.18
C ALA A 19 17.58 2.37 -12.62
N PHE A 20 17.52 2.96 -11.43
CA PHE A 20 16.29 3.46 -10.81
C PHE A 20 15.61 4.47 -11.72
N THR A 21 16.34 5.48 -12.21
CA THR A 21 15.75 6.52 -13.08
C THR A 21 15.16 5.91 -14.35
N ARG A 22 15.86 4.96 -14.98
CA ARG A 22 15.31 4.25 -16.15
C ARG A 22 14.05 3.46 -15.82
N ALA A 23 14.04 2.73 -14.70
CA ALA A 23 12.87 1.97 -14.26
C ALA A 23 11.68 2.89 -13.94
N LEU A 24 11.94 4.03 -13.30
CA LEU A 24 10.93 5.04 -13.00
C LEU A 24 10.35 5.66 -14.28
N THR A 25 11.20 5.96 -15.27
CA THR A 25 10.74 6.44 -16.58
C THR A 25 9.84 5.41 -17.25
N ALA A 26 10.26 4.14 -17.33
CA ALA A 26 9.46 3.07 -17.92
C ALA A 26 8.10 2.90 -17.21
N PHE A 27 8.09 2.90 -15.87
CA PHE A 27 6.84 2.85 -15.10
C PHE A 27 5.93 4.06 -15.42
N ASN A 28 6.49 5.26 -15.46
CA ASN A 28 5.73 6.47 -15.75
C ASN A 28 5.20 6.51 -17.19
N GLU A 29 5.92 5.94 -18.14
CA GLU A 29 5.47 5.80 -19.53
C GLU A 29 4.29 4.84 -19.61
N GLU A 30 4.38 3.68 -18.96
CA GLU A 30 3.33 2.66 -18.97
C GLU A 30 2.04 3.15 -18.30
N ILE A 31 2.15 3.77 -17.12
CA ILE A 31 0.96 4.22 -16.36
C ILE A 31 0.25 5.42 -16.98
N ARG A 32 0.91 6.16 -17.88
CA ARG A 32 0.35 7.36 -18.55
C ARG A 32 -0.29 7.06 -19.90
N GLN A 33 -0.25 5.81 -20.36
CA GLN A 33 -0.95 5.41 -21.58
C GLN A 33 -2.47 5.63 -21.44
N GLU A 34 -3.16 5.83 -22.56
CA GLU A 34 -4.62 6.02 -22.58
C GLU A 34 -5.37 4.77 -22.10
N GLU A 35 -4.87 3.60 -22.49
CA GLU A 35 -5.37 2.29 -22.07
C GLU A 35 -4.19 1.44 -21.53
N PRO A 36 -3.76 1.68 -20.28
CA PRO A 36 -2.59 1.00 -19.73
C PRO A 36 -2.90 -0.47 -19.43
N ILE A 37 -2.01 -1.37 -19.85
CA ILE A 37 -2.10 -2.79 -19.51
C ILE A 37 -1.67 -2.97 -18.06
N ILE A 38 -2.60 -3.38 -17.20
CA ILE A 38 -2.38 -3.43 -15.73
C ILE A 38 -1.19 -4.31 -15.37
N GLU A 39 -1.05 -5.45 -16.04
CA GLU A 39 0.04 -6.40 -15.83
C GLU A 39 1.42 -5.79 -16.17
N GLU A 40 1.51 -4.99 -17.23
CA GLU A 40 2.75 -4.30 -17.64
C GLU A 40 3.09 -3.14 -16.68
N VAL A 41 2.09 -2.37 -16.25
CA VAL A 41 2.28 -1.35 -15.19
C VAL A 41 2.78 -2.01 -13.89
N GLN A 42 2.24 -3.17 -13.53
CA GLN A 42 2.68 -3.93 -12.36
C GLN A 42 4.10 -4.47 -12.52
N ALA A 43 4.45 -5.02 -13.68
CA ALA A 43 5.78 -5.54 -13.96
C ALA A 43 6.84 -4.43 -13.90
N THR A 44 6.60 -3.29 -14.57
CA THR A 44 7.50 -2.13 -14.54
C THR A 44 7.64 -1.54 -13.15
N PHE A 45 6.56 -1.53 -12.35
CA PHE A 45 6.62 -1.12 -10.95
C PHE A 45 7.43 -2.07 -10.06
N GLN A 46 7.29 -3.40 -10.22
CA GLN A 46 8.10 -4.36 -9.46
C GLN A 46 9.60 -4.20 -9.74
N ILE A 47 9.95 -3.90 -10.99
CA ILE A 47 11.34 -3.56 -11.35
C ILE A 47 11.77 -2.28 -10.63
N LEU A 48 10.95 -1.22 -10.66
CA LEU A 48 11.24 0.03 -9.95
C LEU A 48 11.44 -0.21 -8.44
N GLU A 49 10.58 -1.02 -7.81
CA GLU A 49 10.67 -1.37 -6.39
C GLU A 49 11.98 -2.10 -6.08
N ALA A 50 12.35 -3.10 -6.88
CA ALA A 50 13.62 -3.81 -6.72
C ALA A 50 14.82 -2.84 -6.82
N ARG A 51 14.80 -1.88 -7.76
CA ARG A 51 15.86 -0.87 -7.88
C ARG A 51 15.87 0.15 -6.74
N SER A 52 14.71 0.48 -6.18
CA SER A 52 14.62 1.33 -4.98
C SER A 52 15.30 0.65 -3.80
N PHE A 53 15.00 -0.63 -3.54
CA PHE A 53 15.62 -1.38 -2.44
C PHE A 53 17.13 -1.59 -2.64
N GLU A 54 17.58 -1.84 -3.87
CA GLU A 54 19.01 -1.91 -4.19
C GLU A 54 19.72 -0.58 -3.88
N LEU A 55 19.10 0.54 -4.26
CA LEU A 55 19.65 1.88 -4.02
C LEU A 55 19.67 2.23 -2.53
N ASP A 56 18.61 1.92 -1.79
CA ASP A 56 18.53 2.14 -0.34
C ASP A 56 19.60 1.32 0.39
N ALA A 57 19.79 0.05 0.02
CA ALA A 57 20.82 -0.80 0.61
C ALA A 57 22.24 -0.24 0.36
N LEU A 58 22.49 0.36 -0.81
CA LEU A 58 23.76 1.03 -1.09
C LEU A 58 23.93 2.32 -0.29
N ASN A 59 22.87 3.12 -0.13
CA ASN A 59 22.90 4.33 0.68
C ASN A 59 23.20 3.99 2.15
N THR A 60 22.53 2.99 2.73
CA THR A 60 22.79 2.53 4.11
C THR A 60 24.25 2.11 4.29
N LYS A 61 24.80 1.28 3.39
CA LYS A 61 26.21 0.85 3.46
C LYS A 61 27.19 2.02 3.35
N ILE A 62 26.88 3.02 2.53
CA ILE A 62 27.72 4.22 2.41
C ILE A 62 27.69 5.01 3.72
N CYS A 63 26.51 5.20 4.33
CA CYS A 63 26.38 5.85 5.63
C CYS A 63 27.16 5.11 6.72
N GLU A 64 27.03 3.78 6.81
CA GLU A 64 27.77 2.94 7.78
C GLU A 64 29.28 3.14 7.64
N VAL A 65 29.81 3.01 6.42
CA VAL A 65 31.25 3.19 6.15
C VAL A 65 31.70 4.63 6.41
N MET A 66 30.85 5.63 6.11
CA MET A 66 31.16 7.04 6.42
C MET A 66 31.24 7.27 7.93
N VAL A 67 30.30 6.73 8.71
CA VAL A 67 30.32 6.83 10.18
C VAL A 67 31.57 6.17 10.76
N GLU A 68 31.96 4.99 10.26
CA GLU A 68 33.21 4.32 10.68
C GLU A 68 34.47 5.12 10.32
N LEU A 69 34.43 5.92 9.26
CA LEU A 69 35.50 6.82 8.84
C LEU A 69 35.54 8.14 9.65
N THR A 70 34.42 8.57 10.23
CA THR A 70 34.25 9.90 10.88
C THR A 70 34.86 10.06 12.27
N ALA A 71 35.83 9.24 12.67
CA ALA A 71 36.51 9.47 13.95
C ALA A 71 37.29 10.81 14.02
N GLU A 72 37.44 11.59 12.93
CA GLU A 72 38.42 12.69 12.92
C GLU A 72 38.06 14.06 12.27
N LYS A 73 36.96 14.35 11.54
CA LYS A 73 36.76 15.71 10.92
C LYS A 73 35.31 16.19 10.73
N GLU A 74 35.08 17.45 11.10
CA GLU A 74 33.83 18.25 11.00
C GLU A 74 33.26 18.36 9.55
N ASP A 75 34.11 18.29 8.53
CA ASP A 75 33.68 18.32 7.11
C ASP A 75 32.81 17.12 6.69
N HIS A 76 32.81 16.02 7.46
CA HIS A 76 32.07 14.81 7.11
C HIS A 76 30.57 14.87 7.44
N GLU A 77 30.17 15.65 8.44
CA GLU A 77 28.76 15.76 8.84
C GLU A 77 27.94 16.42 7.72
N ARG A 78 28.48 17.51 7.15
CA ARG A 78 27.89 18.19 6.00
C ARG A 78 27.80 17.30 4.75
N ILE A 79 28.83 16.51 4.49
CA ILE A 79 28.80 15.54 3.37
C ILE A 79 27.73 14.48 3.61
N MET A 80 27.54 14.03 4.85
CA MET A 80 26.51 13.07 5.20
C MET A 80 25.09 13.64 5.02
N GLU A 81 24.88 14.90 5.42
CA GLU A 81 23.61 15.60 5.22
C GLU A 81 23.26 15.72 3.73
N ASP A 82 24.20 16.18 2.90
CA ASP A 82 24.03 16.28 1.45
C ASP A 82 23.66 14.90 0.85
N GLU A 83 24.31 13.83 1.32
CA GLU A 83 24.03 12.47 0.85
C GLU A 83 22.64 11.96 1.28
N TYR A 84 22.18 12.37 2.47
CA TYR A 84 20.86 12.03 2.99
C TYR A 84 19.75 12.76 2.22
N GLU A 85 19.96 14.04 1.91
CA GLU A 85 19.01 14.83 1.11
C GLU A 85 18.84 14.22 -0.29
N VAL A 86 19.94 13.86 -0.95
CA VAL A 86 19.87 13.19 -2.25
C VAL A 86 19.15 11.85 -2.14
N ALA A 87 19.39 11.05 -1.10
CA ALA A 87 18.69 9.79 -0.90
C ALA A 87 17.16 9.99 -0.74
N ALA A 88 16.75 10.99 0.05
CA ALA A 88 15.35 11.33 0.27
C ALA A 88 14.61 11.69 -1.03
N GLU A 89 15.29 12.29 -2.01
CA GLU A 89 14.70 12.58 -3.32
C GLU A 89 14.27 11.29 -4.06
N TYR A 90 15.10 10.24 -4.03
CA TYR A 90 14.78 8.96 -4.67
C TYR A 90 13.65 8.23 -3.92
N THR A 91 13.66 8.27 -2.58
CA THR A 91 12.56 7.77 -1.77
C THR A 91 11.25 8.46 -2.11
N SER A 92 11.24 9.79 -2.23
CA SER A 92 10.04 10.56 -2.61
C SER A 92 9.52 10.14 -3.98
N LYS A 93 10.40 9.98 -4.97
CA LYS A 93 10.04 9.51 -6.32
C LYS A 93 9.41 8.11 -6.30
N TYR A 94 9.99 7.17 -5.57
CA TYR A 94 9.44 5.82 -5.42
C TYR A 94 8.07 5.82 -4.73
N LEU A 95 7.92 6.58 -3.63
CA LEU A 95 6.65 6.65 -2.91
C LEU A 95 5.52 7.25 -3.76
N ARG A 96 5.81 8.25 -4.59
CA ARG A 96 4.85 8.79 -5.55
C ARG A 96 4.40 7.72 -6.54
N ALA A 97 5.34 6.98 -7.14
CA ALA A 97 5.03 5.87 -8.03
C ALA A 97 4.16 4.79 -7.33
N LYS A 98 4.50 4.45 -6.09
CA LYS A 98 3.75 3.49 -5.26
C LYS A 98 2.30 3.93 -5.00
N ILE A 99 2.10 5.22 -4.77
CA ILE A 99 0.76 5.79 -4.61
C ILE A 99 -0.04 5.68 -5.92
N GLU A 100 0.57 6.00 -7.07
CA GLU A 100 -0.11 5.94 -8.37
C GLU A 100 -0.54 4.51 -8.73
N ILE A 101 0.33 3.50 -8.57
CA ILE A 101 -0.07 2.11 -8.83
C ILE A 101 -1.13 1.62 -7.84
N THR A 102 -1.09 2.07 -6.59
CA THR A 102 -2.12 1.73 -5.60
C THR A 102 -3.48 2.29 -6.01
N LYS A 103 -3.53 3.51 -6.55
CA LYS A 103 -4.75 4.11 -7.10
C LYS A 103 -5.26 3.33 -8.31
N LEU A 104 -4.37 2.98 -9.24
CA LEU A 104 -4.72 2.18 -10.42
C LEU A 104 -5.34 0.84 -10.01
N ASN A 105 -4.69 0.10 -9.11
CA ASN A 105 -5.20 -1.19 -8.62
C ASN A 105 -6.56 -1.06 -7.92
N ARG A 106 -6.84 0.07 -7.23
CA ARG A 106 -8.17 0.34 -6.65
C ARG A 106 -9.21 0.69 -7.69
N ALA A 107 -8.84 1.38 -8.76
CA ALA A 107 -9.75 1.71 -9.86
C ALA A 107 -10.14 0.47 -10.68
N SER A 108 -9.22 -0.49 -10.81
CA SER A 108 -9.44 -1.77 -11.51
C SER A 108 -10.24 -2.79 -10.68
N GLN A 109 -10.41 -2.57 -9.38
CA GLN A 109 -11.37 -3.35 -8.59
C GLN A 109 -12.79 -2.91 -8.92
N PRO A 110 -13.74 -3.84 -9.14
CA PRO A 110 -15.13 -3.47 -9.34
C PRO A 110 -15.59 -2.67 -8.12
N LYS A 111 -16.06 -1.43 -8.35
CA LYS A 111 -16.76 -0.65 -7.35
C LYS A 111 -17.90 -1.51 -6.82
N GLN A 112 -17.76 -2.04 -5.60
CA GLN A 112 -18.92 -2.49 -4.85
C GLN A 112 -19.71 -1.22 -4.54
N THR A 113 -20.66 -0.90 -5.40
CA THR A 113 -21.67 0.11 -5.13
C THR A 113 -22.39 -0.31 -3.84
N PRO A 114 -22.46 0.55 -2.81
CA PRO A 114 -23.42 0.35 -1.74
C PRO A 114 -24.79 0.44 -2.41
N GLN A 115 -25.45 -0.71 -2.60
CA GLN A 115 -26.86 -0.70 -2.95
C GLN A 115 -27.60 -0.12 -1.76
N ILE A 116 -27.92 1.17 -1.86
CA ILE A 116 -28.88 1.86 -1.01
C ILE A 116 -30.19 1.09 -1.16
N TYR A 117 -30.53 0.29 -0.15
CA TYR A 117 -31.80 -0.42 -0.09
C TYR A 117 -32.92 0.60 0.09
N GLN A 118 -33.56 0.99 -1.00
CA GLN A 118 -34.94 1.48 -0.95
C GLN A 118 -35.82 0.31 -0.49
N GLN A 119 -36.35 0.42 0.73
CA GLN A 119 -37.44 -0.43 1.20
C GLN A 119 -38.67 -0.12 0.35
N ILE A 120 -39.07 -1.08 -0.49
CA ILE A 120 -40.36 -1.07 -1.17
C ILE A 120 -41.33 -1.90 -0.32
N THR A 121 -42.34 -1.24 0.23
CA THR A 121 -43.57 -1.86 0.74
C THR A 121 -44.29 -2.55 -0.42
N ALA A 122 -44.71 -3.79 -0.18
CA ALA A 122 -45.32 -4.68 -1.17
C ALA A 122 -46.54 -4.09 -1.89
N GLY A 123 -46.60 -4.34 -3.19
CA GLY A 123 -47.71 -4.00 -4.08
C GLY A 123 -47.51 -4.62 -5.46
N ASP A 124 -47.88 -5.91 -5.55
CA ASP A 124 -48.26 -6.71 -6.71
C ASP A 124 -48.10 -6.11 -8.14
N ASN A 125 -47.23 -6.71 -8.95
CA ASN A 125 -47.57 -7.29 -10.27
C ASN A 125 -46.31 -7.74 -11.03
N ALA A 126 -46.52 -8.77 -11.85
CA ALA A 126 -45.54 -9.54 -12.60
C ALA A 126 -44.57 -8.70 -13.45
N ASP A 127 -43.26 -9.02 -13.36
CA ASP A 127 -42.54 -9.42 -14.56
C ASP A 127 -41.21 -10.13 -14.27
N SER A 128 -40.95 -11.14 -15.09
CA SER A 128 -39.92 -12.14 -14.92
C SER A 128 -38.51 -11.61 -15.26
N LYS A 129 -37.74 -11.25 -14.24
CA LYS A 129 -36.26 -11.23 -14.32
C LYS A 129 -35.70 -12.15 -13.26
N ARG A 130 -35.08 -13.25 -13.70
CA ARG A 130 -34.37 -14.22 -12.85
C ARG A 130 -33.34 -13.46 -12.01
N ARG A 131 -33.73 -13.09 -10.78
CA ARG A 131 -32.80 -12.57 -9.78
C ARG A 131 -31.99 -13.76 -9.29
N PHE A 132 -30.75 -13.88 -9.78
CA PHE A 132 -29.75 -14.71 -9.12
C PHE A 132 -29.66 -14.24 -7.67
N LYS A 133 -30.16 -15.05 -6.73
CA LYS A 133 -29.95 -14.81 -5.30
C LYS A 133 -28.48 -15.09 -5.03
N LEU A 134 -27.67 -14.04 -5.04
CA LEU A 134 -26.29 -14.14 -4.57
C LEU A 134 -26.31 -14.61 -3.11
N PRO A 135 -25.37 -15.48 -2.70
CA PRO A 135 -25.21 -15.84 -1.29
C PRO A 135 -25.11 -14.56 -0.46
N LYS A 136 -25.86 -14.49 0.65
CA LYS A 136 -25.77 -13.36 1.57
C LYS A 136 -24.30 -13.23 2.01
N ILE A 137 -23.70 -12.07 1.81
CA ILE A 137 -22.35 -11.82 2.32
C ILE A 137 -22.49 -11.70 3.84
N GLU A 138 -22.10 -12.75 4.55
CA GLU A 138 -22.08 -12.77 6.01
C GLU A 138 -20.79 -12.11 6.49
N LEU A 139 -20.90 -11.15 7.41
CA LEU A 139 -19.74 -10.59 8.09
C LEU A 139 -19.02 -11.71 8.85
N LYS A 140 -17.70 -11.80 8.68
CA LYS A 140 -16.89 -12.77 9.42
C LYS A 140 -17.09 -12.54 10.92
N LYS A 141 -17.47 -13.61 11.61
CA LYS A 141 -17.67 -13.58 13.06
C LYS A 141 -16.33 -13.53 13.80
N PHE A 142 -16.28 -12.75 14.87
CA PHE A 142 -15.10 -12.59 15.71
C PHE A 142 -15.38 -13.14 17.12
N GLY A 143 -14.53 -14.07 17.56
CA GLY A 143 -14.63 -14.72 18.87
C GLY A 143 -13.70 -14.15 19.94
N GLY A 144 -12.91 -13.11 19.60
CA GLY A 144 -11.98 -12.50 20.54
C GLY A 144 -10.55 -13.03 20.51
N ASP A 145 -10.16 -13.92 19.59
CA ASP A 145 -8.76 -14.32 19.40
C ASP A 145 -7.97 -13.22 18.67
N LEU A 146 -6.82 -12.83 19.23
CA LEU A 146 -5.93 -11.83 18.63
C LEU A 146 -5.41 -12.25 17.24
N LYS A 147 -5.26 -13.55 16.99
CA LYS A 147 -4.80 -14.08 15.69
C LYS A 147 -5.80 -13.79 14.56
N ASP A 148 -7.08 -13.78 14.89
CA ASP A 148 -8.16 -13.50 13.94
C ASP A 148 -8.48 -12.00 13.81
N TRP A 149 -7.93 -11.16 14.70
CA TRP A 149 -8.22 -9.73 14.75
C TRP A 149 -7.89 -9.01 13.44
N LEU A 150 -6.71 -9.25 12.86
CA LEU A 150 -6.30 -8.58 11.62
C LEU A 150 -7.23 -8.94 10.45
N GLN A 151 -7.65 -10.21 10.37
CA GLN A 151 -8.54 -10.67 9.32
C GLN A 151 -9.97 -10.13 9.52
N PHE A 152 -10.47 -10.12 10.75
CA PHE A 152 -11.74 -9.49 11.10
C PHE A 152 -11.73 -7.98 10.77
N TRP A 153 -10.72 -7.26 11.25
CA TRP A 153 -10.61 -5.82 11.07
C TRP A 153 -10.48 -5.44 9.60
N SER A 154 -9.76 -6.21 8.77
CA SER A 154 -9.68 -5.95 7.32
C SER A 154 -11.05 -5.91 6.63
N GLN A 155 -12.03 -6.64 7.14
CA GLN A 155 -13.41 -6.65 6.61
C GLN A 155 -14.27 -5.59 7.29
N PHE A 156 -14.17 -5.45 8.61
CA PHE A 156 -14.99 -4.49 9.38
C PHE A 156 -14.57 -3.03 9.16
N LYS A 157 -13.30 -2.77 8.83
CA LYS A 157 -12.74 -1.43 8.60
C LYS A 157 -13.55 -0.63 7.58
N ASN A 158 -14.01 -1.28 6.51
CA ASN A 158 -14.80 -0.62 5.47
C ASN A 158 -16.14 -0.09 6.01
N ILE A 159 -16.77 -0.82 6.95
CA ILE A 159 -18.01 -0.40 7.63
C ILE A 159 -17.71 0.72 8.62
N HIS A 160 -16.60 0.62 9.35
CA HIS A 160 -16.18 1.63 10.31
C HIS A 160 -15.88 2.99 9.65
N GLU A 161 -15.19 2.98 8.50
CA GLU A 161 -14.79 4.18 7.77
C GLU A 161 -15.91 4.76 6.89
N ASP A 162 -17.00 4.02 6.66
CA ASP A 162 -18.14 4.49 5.86
C ASP A 162 -18.89 5.63 6.56
N LYS A 163 -18.88 6.82 5.95
CA LYS A 163 -19.56 8.01 6.48
C LYS A 163 -21.07 8.01 6.25
N SER A 164 -21.58 7.12 5.41
CA SER A 164 -23.02 6.98 5.12
C SER A 164 -23.76 6.15 6.16
N ILE A 165 -23.03 5.37 6.97
CA ILE A 165 -23.58 4.54 8.04
C ILE A 165 -23.52 5.33 9.36
N THR A 166 -24.63 5.38 10.08
CA THR A 166 -24.68 6.05 11.38
C THR A 166 -23.81 5.31 12.39
N THR A 167 -23.36 6.01 13.44
CA THR A 167 -22.59 5.38 14.53
C THR A 167 -23.38 4.24 15.19
N GLU A 168 -24.70 4.39 15.33
CA GLU A 168 -25.60 3.37 15.89
C GLU A 168 -25.61 2.11 15.02
N ASP A 169 -25.81 2.26 13.70
CA ASP A 169 -25.83 1.12 12.78
C ASP A 169 -24.47 0.41 12.74
N LYS A 170 -23.36 1.15 12.80
CA LYS A 170 -22.00 0.56 12.91
C LYS A 170 -21.87 -0.29 14.16
N PHE A 171 -22.42 0.18 15.27
CA PHE A 171 -22.40 -0.57 16.53
C PHE A 171 -23.24 -1.84 16.44
N GLN A 172 -24.41 -1.79 15.79
CA GLN A 172 -25.22 -2.98 15.52
C GLN A 172 -24.50 -4.00 14.63
N TYR A 173 -23.82 -3.54 13.57
CA TYR A 173 -22.99 -4.41 12.73
C TYR A 173 -21.84 -5.05 13.51
N LEU A 174 -21.22 -4.29 14.43
CA LEU A 174 -20.17 -4.80 15.30
C LEU A 174 -20.69 -5.92 16.21
N ILE A 175 -21.82 -5.70 16.90
CA ILE A 175 -22.46 -6.71 17.75
C ILE A 175 -22.82 -7.95 16.94
N GLN A 176 -23.42 -7.77 15.76
CA GLN A 176 -23.77 -8.89 14.89
C GLN A 176 -22.54 -9.66 14.44
N ALA A 177 -21.38 -9.03 14.33
CA ALA A 177 -20.14 -9.69 13.96
C ALA A 177 -19.45 -10.38 15.14
N MET A 178 -19.96 -10.29 16.37
CA MET A 178 -19.44 -11.06 17.51
C MET A 178 -20.03 -12.47 17.57
N ILE A 179 -19.23 -13.44 18.00
CA ILE A 179 -19.71 -14.79 18.31
C ILE A 179 -20.40 -14.75 19.68
N PRO A 180 -21.67 -15.20 19.81
CA PRO A 180 -22.33 -15.28 21.11
C PRO A 180 -21.53 -16.14 22.11
N ASN A 181 -21.48 -15.72 23.39
CA ASN A 181 -20.68 -16.38 24.45
C ASN A 181 -19.18 -16.45 24.15
N SER A 182 -18.65 -15.47 23.43
CA SER A 182 -17.21 -15.35 23.18
C SER A 182 -16.63 -14.18 23.96
N ARG A 183 -15.30 -14.19 24.15
CA ARG A 183 -14.58 -13.10 24.81
C ARG A 183 -14.85 -11.73 24.17
N ALA A 184 -15.20 -11.69 22.89
CA ALA A 184 -15.53 -10.45 22.21
C ALA A 184 -17.00 -10.00 22.36
N ALA A 185 -17.90 -10.92 22.72
CA ALA A 185 -19.29 -10.61 23.05
C ALA A 185 -19.50 -10.29 24.54
N ASP A 186 -18.55 -10.70 25.39
CA ASP A 186 -18.51 -10.37 26.82
C ASP A 186 -17.89 -8.97 27.01
N LEU A 187 -18.68 -7.91 26.78
CA LEU A 187 -18.33 -6.50 27.05
C LEU A 187 -19.22 -5.91 28.15
#